data_AF-A0A1A5X0S1-F1
#
_entry.id   AF-A0A1A5X0S1-F1
#
_cell.length_a   1.000
_cell.length_b   1.000
_cell.length_c   1.000
_cell.angle_alpha   90.00
_cell.angle_beta   90.00
_cell.angle_gamma   90.00
#
_symmetry.space_group_name_H-M   'P 1'
#
loop_
_entity.id
_entity.type
_entity.pdbx_description
1 polymer ?
#
loop_
_entity_poly.entity_id
_entity_poly.type
_entity_poly.pdbx_seq_one_letter_code
_entity_poly.pdbx_strand_id
1 'polypeptide(L)'
;MNADERIDGINRAGNYDDLHDAMQGFLDEAEARYPALSQAGRLKACIGGSAFASAVDELKRYQTSTGETYPDAQRVVEAAAAKHAALGDASTPPS
;
A
#
# COMPACT_ATOMS: atom_id res chain seq x y z
N MET A 1 -5.08 10.83 -9.09
CA MET A 1 -3.62 10.64 -9.03
C MET A 1 -3.28 9.34 -9.75
N ASN A 2 -2.15 9.28 -10.44
CA ASN A 2 -1.68 8.03 -11.04
C ASN A 2 -0.74 7.27 -10.09
N ALA A 3 -0.53 5.97 -10.33
CA ALA A 3 0.28 5.12 -9.47
C ALA A 3 1.70 5.68 -9.24
N ASP A 4 2.33 6.22 -10.28
CA ASP A 4 3.70 6.77 -10.18
C ASP A 4 3.77 8.01 -9.30
N GLU A 5 2.78 8.92 -9.36
CA GLU A 5 2.72 10.09 -8.47
C GLU A 5 2.57 9.67 -7.01
N ARG A 6 1.78 8.62 -6.76
CA ARG A 6 1.57 8.11 -5.40
C ARG A 6 2.82 7.41 -4.86
N ILE A 7 3.51 6.63 -5.71
CA ILE A 7 4.79 6.01 -5.36
C ILE A 7 5.84 7.08 -5.04
N ASP A 8 5.89 8.18 -5.79
CA ASP A 8 6.79 9.30 -5.50
C ASP A 8 6.48 9.94 -4.13
N GLY A 9 5.19 10.17 -3.81
CA GLY A 9 4.75 10.63 -2.49
C GLY A 9 5.15 9.68 -1.35
N ILE A 10 4.95 8.38 -1.53
CA ILE A 10 5.37 7.32 -0.58
C ILE A 10 6.88 7.38 -0.36
N ASN A 11 7.67 7.47 -1.43
CA ASN A 11 9.12 7.49 -1.33
C ASN A 11 9.65 8.74 -0.59
N ARG A 12 8.93 9.86 -0.68
CA ARG A 12 9.26 11.11 0.03
C ARG A 12 8.88 11.11 1.51
N ALA A 13 8.03 10.19 1.97
CA ALA A 13 7.63 10.13 3.38
C ALA A 13 8.85 10.05 4.32
N GLY A 14 8.93 10.92 5.32
CA GLY A 14 10.05 10.96 6.26
C GLY A 14 9.83 10.09 7.50
N ASN A 15 8.58 9.77 7.81
CA ASN A 15 8.16 9.05 9.00
C ASN A 15 6.89 8.21 8.71
N TYR A 16 6.38 7.52 9.74
CA TYR A 16 5.19 6.66 9.61
C TYR A 16 3.90 7.43 9.35
N ASP A 17 3.74 8.62 9.93
CA ASP A 17 2.57 9.47 9.71
C ASP A 17 2.54 9.99 8.27
N ASP A 18 3.65 10.50 7.75
CA ASP A 18 3.79 10.92 6.35
C ASP A 18 3.47 9.79 5.37
N LEU A 19 3.87 8.56 5.71
CA LEU A 19 3.58 7.38 4.89
C LEU A 19 2.10 7.02 4.94
N HIS A 20 1.47 7.11 6.11
CA HIS A 20 0.04 6.90 6.26
C HIS A 20 -0.76 7.94 5.47
N ASP A 21 -0.39 9.23 5.58
CA ASP A 21 -0.97 10.33 4.82
C ASP A 21 -0.77 10.14 3.31
N ALA A 22 0.42 9.71 2.86
CA ALA A 22 0.69 9.42 1.45
C ALA A 22 -0.13 8.24 0.91
N MET A 23 -0.56 7.32 1.79
CA MET A 23 -1.46 6.21 1.45
C MET A 23 -2.94 6.58 1.67
N GLN A 24 -3.24 7.71 2.27
CA GLN A 24 -4.60 8.18 2.45
C GLN A 24 -5.24 8.46 1.09
N GLY A 25 -6.52 8.07 0.94
CA GLY A 25 -7.25 8.18 -0.32
C GLY A 25 -6.78 7.21 -1.42
N PHE A 26 -5.72 6.41 -1.22
CA PHE A 26 -5.34 5.37 -2.18
C PHE A 26 -6.48 4.36 -2.38
N LEU A 27 -7.13 3.95 -1.29
CA LEU A 27 -8.24 3.00 -1.35
C LEU A 27 -9.39 3.53 -2.19
N ASP A 28 -9.80 4.78 -1.98
CA ASP A 28 -10.86 5.42 -2.78
C ASP A 28 -10.49 5.51 -4.27
N GLU A 29 -9.24 5.89 -4.58
CA GLU A 29 -8.75 5.93 -5.96
C GLU A 29 -8.66 4.54 -6.59
N ALA A 30 -8.18 3.55 -5.83
CA ALA A 30 -8.06 2.17 -6.26
C ALA A 30 -9.43 1.53 -6.50
N GLU A 31 -10.43 1.83 -5.67
CA GLU A 31 -11.82 1.39 -5.85
C GLU A 31 -12.49 2.08 -7.03
N ALA A 32 -12.22 3.37 -7.25
CA ALA A 32 -12.73 4.10 -8.40
C ALA A 32 -12.20 3.54 -9.73
N ARG A 33 -10.94 3.07 -9.74
CA ARG A 33 -10.29 2.46 -10.93
C ARG A 33 -10.60 0.96 -11.06
N TYR A 34 -10.68 0.25 -9.94
CA TYR A 34 -10.90 -1.19 -9.85
C TYR A 34 -12.04 -1.47 -8.86
N PRO A 35 -13.31 -1.44 -9.30
CA PRO A 35 -14.46 -1.61 -8.42
C PRO A 35 -14.44 -2.93 -7.62
N ALA A 36 -13.81 -3.96 -8.18
CA ALA A 36 -13.62 -5.25 -7.51
C ALA A 36 -12.84 -5.14 -6.20
N LEU A 37 -11.93 -4.17 -6.05
CA LEU A 37 -11.17 -3.97 -4.81
C LEU A 37 -12.05 -3.52 -3.64
N SER A 38 -13.26 -3.02 -3.89
CA SER A 38 -14.21 -2.67 -2.83
C SER A 38 -14.58 -3.89 -1.96
N GLN A 39 -14.51 -5.10 -2.53
CA GLN A 39 -14.75 -6.35 -1.80
C GLN A 39 -13.51 -6.87 -1.06
N ALA A 40 -12.33 -6.28 -1.27
CA ALA A 40 -11.08 -6.68 -0.62
C ALA A 40 -10.97 -6.11 0.82
N GLY A 41 -11.92 -6.47 1.70
CA GLY A 41 -12.02 -5.91 3.04
C GLY A 41 -10.76 -6.08 3.91
N ARG A 42 -10.04 -7.21 3.77
CA ARG A 42 -8.77 -7.44 4.48
C ARG A 42 -7.66 -6.51 4.02
N LEU A 43 -7.55 -6.29 2.71
CA LEU A 43 -6.61 -5.33 2.13
C LEU A 43 -6.87 -3.92 2.70
N LYS A 44 -8.13 -3.49 2.73
CA LYS A 44 -8.54 -2.18 3.29
C LYS A 44 -8.15 -2.06 4.76
N ALA A 45 -8.40 -3.09 5.56
CA ALA A 45 -8.01 -3.12 6.97
C ALA A 45 -6.49 -3.03 7.17
N CYS A 46 -5.71 -3.75 6.36
CA CYS A 46 -4.25 -3.68 6.43
C CYS A 46 -3.72 -2.27 6.09
N ILE A 47 -4.24 -1.65 5.03
CA ILE A 47 -3.82 -0.30 4.63
C ILE A 47 -4.23 0.74 5.68
N GLY A 48 -5.47 0.67 6.20
CA GLY A 48 -5.93 1.58 7.26
C GLY A 48 -5.19 1.41 8.58
N GLY A 49 -4.64 0.22 8.86
CA GLY A 49 -3.80 -0.05 10.03
C GLY A 49 -2.30 0.12 9.80
N SER A 50 -1.88 0.69 8.67
CA SER A 50 -0.46 0.82 8.28
C SER A 50 0.33 -0.50 8.19
N ALA A 51 -0.37 -1.64 8.11
CA ALA A 51 0.21 -2.97 7.97
C ALA A 51 0.50 -3.29 6.49
N PHE A 52 1.36 -2.49 5.86
CA PHE A 52 1.57 -2.52 4.41
C PHE A 52 2.17 -3.83 3.89
N ALA A 53 3.04 -4.49 4.65
CA ALA A 53 3.56 -5.81 4.28
C ALA A 53 2.42 -6.84 4.16
N SER A 54 1.52 -6.89 5.15
CA SER A 54 0.33 -7.75 5.11
C SER A 54 -0.64 -7.33 4.01
N ALA A 55 -0.73 -6.03 3.68
CA ALA A 55 -1.54 -5.55 2.57
C ALA A 55 -1.07 -6.13 1.22
N VAL A 56 0.23 -6.25 0.98
CA VAL A 56 0.77 -6.89 -0.24
C VAL A 56 0.31 -8.34 -0.35
N ASP A 57 0.42 -9.11 0.74
CA ASP A 57 -0.01 -10.51 0.78
C ASP A 57 -1.52 -10.66 0.56
N GLU A 58 -2.34 -9.83 1.21
CA GLU A 58 -3.80 -9.85 1.04
C GLU A 58 -4.21 -9.46 -0.38
N LEU A 59 -3.54 -8.49 -1.02
CA LEU A 59 -3.77 -8.15 -2.42
C LEU A 59 -3.40 -9.32 -3.35
N LYS A 60 -2.28 -10.01 -3.12
CA LYS A 60 -1.88 -11.20 -3.90
C LYS A 60 -2.87 -12.36 -3.73
N ARG A 61 -3.33 -12.60 -2.50
CA ARG A 61 -4.37 -13.60 -2.22
C ARG A 61 -5.69 -13.26 -2.91
N TYR A 62 -6.07 -11.98 -2.91
CA TYR A 62 -7.29 -11.53 -3.57
C TYR A 62 -7.20 -11.75 -5.08
N GLN A 63 -6.12 -11.29 -5.72
CA GLN A 63 -5.84 -11.52 -7.14
C GLN A 63 -5.86 -13.01 -7.51
N THR A 64 -5.27 -13.87 -6.68
CA THR A 64 -5.29 -15.32 -6.89
C THR A 64 -6.70 -15.91 -6.80
N SER A 65 -7.53 -15.38 -5.90
CA SER A 65 -8.89 -15.89 -5.66
C SER A 65 -9.89 -15.43 -6.72
N THR A 66 -9.75 -14.19 -7.20
CA THR A 66 -10.64 -13.63 -8.23
C THR A 66 -10.16 -13.90 -9.66
N GLY A 67 -8.87 -14.21 -9.83
CA GLY A 67 -8.22 -14.32 -11.15
C GLY A 67 -7.95 -12.97 -11.81
N GLU A 68 -8.22 -11.87 -11.12
CA GLU A 68 -7.95 -10.51 -11.60
C GLU A 68 -6.54 -10.05 -11.20
N THR A 69 -5.99 -9.09 -11.94
CA THR A 69 -4.70 -8.47 -11.62
C THR A 69 -4.83 -6.96 -11.54
N TYR A 70 -4.15 -6.36 -10.57
CA TYR A 70 -4.22 -4.92 -10.31
C TYR A 70 -2.79 -4.35 -10.23
N PRO A 71 -2.07 -4.27 -11.38
CA PRO A 71 -0.65 -3.96 -11.39
C PRO A 71 -0.33 -2.59 -10.77
N ASP A 72 -1.16 -1.57 -11.02
CA ASP A 72 -0.98 -0.24 -10.44
C ASP A 72 -1.16 -0.26 -8.92
N ALA A 73 -2.20 -0.94 -8.42
CA ALA A 73 -2.43 -1.08 -6.99
C ALA A 73 -1.32 -1.88 -6.32
N GLN A 74 -0.84 -2.95 -6.96
CA GLN A 74 0.26 -3.76 -6.46
C GLN A 74 1.55 -2.94 -6.32
N ARG A 75 1.92 -2.16 -7.35
CA ARG A 75 3.11 -1.31 -7.30
C ARG A 75 3.05 -0.29 -6.15
N VAL A 76 1.88 0.32 -5.92
CA VAL A 76 1.69 1.30 -4.83
C VAL A 76 1.83 0.63 -3.46
N VAL A 77 1.16 -0.50 -3.23
CA VAL A 77 1.20 -1.20 -1.94
C VAL A 77 2.59 -1.78 -1.65
N GLU A 78 3.28 -2.29 -2.67
CA GLU A 78 4.67 -2.76 -2.56
C GLU A 78 5.64 -1.61 -2.23
N ALA A 79 5.48 -0.44 -2.86
CA ALA A 79 6.26 0.75 -2.52
C ALA A 79 6.02 1.19 -1.06
N ALA A 80 4.77 1.19 -0.60
CA ALA A 80 4.43 1.53 0.79
C ALA A 80 5.06 0.56 1.78
N ALA A 81 5.01 -0.75 1.49
CA ALA A 81 5.64 -1.77 2.32
C ALA A 81 7.17 -1.62 2.38
N ALA A 82 7.81 -1.39 1.23
CA ALA A 82 9.25 -1.15 1.16
C ALA A 82 9.65 0.09 1.96
N LYS A 83 8.88 1.17 1.84
CA LYS A 83 9.12 2.40 2.59
C LYS A 83 8.93 2.21 4.10
N HIS A 84 7.85 1.54 4.51
CA HIS A 84 7.58 1.23 5.91
C HIS A 84 8.72 0.41 6.54
N ALA A 85 9.26 -0.57 5.79
CA ALA A 85 10.42 -1.34 6.22
C ALA A 85 11.67 -0.46 6.35
N ALA A 86 11.95 0.42 5.38
CA ALA A 86 13.08 1.34 5.42
C ALA A 86 13.02 2.31 6.62
N LEU A 87 11.82 2.79 6.98
CA LEU A 87 11.60 3.62 8.16
C LEU A 87 11.82 2.86 9.49
N GLY A 88 11.44 1.58 9.52
CA GLY A 88 11.70 0.70 10.67
C GLY A 88 13.17 0.34 10.85
N ASP A 89 13.87 0.09 9.76
CA ASP A 89 15.31 -0.21 9.79
C ASP A 89 16.13 1.03 10.21
N ALA A 90 15.73 2.22 9.73
CA ALA A 90 16.34 3.50 10.14
C ALA A 90 16.21 3.83 11.64
N SER A 91 15.26 3.19 12.33
CA SER A 91 15.07 3.34 13.78
C SER A 91 15.91 2.38 14.63
N THR A 92 16.64 1.45 14.00
CA THR A 92 17.48 0.47 14.71
C THR A 92 18.95 0.90 14.57
N PRO A 93 19.60 1.47 15.60
CA PRO A 93 21.02 1.78 15.53
C PRO A 93 21.83 0.47 15.42
N PRO A 94 22.93 0.44 14.65
CA PRO A 94 23.83 -0.71 14.67
C PRO A 94 24.41 -0.87 16.08
N SER A 95 24.28 -2.08 16.62
CA SER A 95 24.94 -2.49 17.88
C SER A 95 26.45 -2.67 17.71
#